data_AF-A0A959NN90-F1
#
_entry.id   AF-A0A959NN90-F1
#
_cell.length_a   1.000
_cell.length_b   1.000
_cell.length_c   1.000
_cell.angle_alpha   90.00
_cell.angle_beta   90.00
_cell.angle_gamma   90.00
#
_symmetry.space_group_name_H-M   'P 1'
#
loop_
_entity.id
_entity.type
_entity.pdbx_description
1 polymer ?
#
loop_
_entity_poly.entity_id
_entity_poly.type
_entity_poly.pdbx_seq_one_letter_code
_entity_poly.pdbx_strand_id
1 'polypeptide(L)'
;MQNLKRNIILTFIFAFTIYIFLAFYSDFDSLYYSLEQFQLPNFILVFFFSLIGIFIKFYRWHYLLLVSKIKIDFKNSLLVFGTGLIMGITPGKWGEVFKSYLLKKDFDIELVKSLPIIFAERMSEFLTLIFLSI
;
A
#
# COMPACT_ATOMS: atom_id res chain seq x y z
N MET A 1 -23.91 4.52 11.27
CA MET A 1 -22.77 5.32 10.77
C MET A 1 -22.21 6.32 11.80
N GLN A 2 -23.03 7.04 12.58
CA GLN A 2 -22.54 8.02 13.58
C GLN A 2 -21.62 7.41 14.66
N ASN A 3 -21.95 6.22 15.18
CA ASN A 3 -21.11 5.53 16.17
C ASN A 3 -19.73 5.14 15.61
N LEU A 4 -19.63 4.80 14.32
CA LEU A 4 -18.36 4.45 13.68
C LEU A 4 -17.44 5.66 13.54
N LYS A 5 -17.97 6.80 13.08
CA LYS A 5 -17.22 8.06 13.00
C LYS A 5 -16.71 8.50 14.37
N ARG A 6 -17.56 8.46 15.39
CA ARG A 6 -17.18 8.78 16.78
C ARG A 6 -16.05 7.87 17.28
N ASN A 7 -16.17 6.56 17.08
CA ASN A 7 -15.17 5.61 17.52
C ASN A 7 -13.83 5.79 16.79
N ILE A 8 -13.83 6.03 15.48
CA ILE A 8 -12.61 6.34 14.71
C ILE A 8 -11.93 7.61 15.24
N ILE A 9 -12.70 8.67 15.49
CA ILE A 9 -12.18 9.93 16.04
C ILE A 9 -11.58 9.70 17.43
N LEU A 10 -12.28 8.97 18.31
CA LEU A 10 -11.78 8.65 19.65
C LEU A 10 -10.50 7.82 19.60
N THR A 11 -10.43 6.80 18.75
CA THR A 11 -9.22 5.99 18.56
C THR A 11 -8.07 6.83 18.01
N PHE A 12 -8.33 7.74 17.07
CA PHE A 12 -7.32 8.63 16.53
C PHE A 12 -6.78 9.59 17.59
N ILE A 13 -7.66 10.24 18.35
CA ILE A 13 -7.27 11.12 19.46
C ILE A 13 -6.45 10.33 20.49
N PHE A 14 -6.90 9.14 20.88
CA PHE A 14 -6.20 8.29 21.84
C PHE A 14 -4.80 7.88 21.35
N ALA A 15 -4.68 7.43 20.10
CA ALA A 15 -3.39 7.09 19.48
C ALA A 15 -2.47 8.32 19.41
N PHE A 16 -3.01 9.48 19.05
CA PHE A 16 -2.27 10.73 18.98
C PHE A 16 -1.76 11.17 20.37
N THR A 17 -2.59 11.06 21.40
CA THR A 17 -2.19 11.34 22.79
C THR A 17 -1.10 10.38 23.27
N ILE A 18 -1.24 9.08 23.01
CA ILE A 18 -0.20 8.10 23.33
C ILE A 18 1.10 8.44 22.61
N TYR A 19 1.03 8.79 21.33
CA TYR A 19 2.22 9.15 20.55
C TYR A 19 2.93 10.37 21.13
N ILE A 20 2.18 11.42 21.51
CA ILE A 20 2.73 12.59 22.19
C ILE A 20 3.38 12.20 23.52
N PHE A 21 2.71 11.36 24.31
CA PHE A 21 3.23 10.91 25.60
C PHE A 21 4.52 10.10 25.43
N LEU A 22 4.58 9.21 24.43
CA LEU A 22 5.79 8.49 24.05
C LEU A 22 6.87 9.42 23.52
N ALA A 23 6.53 10.47 22.77
CA ALA A 23 7.49 11.45 22.28
C ALA A 23 8.09 12.33 23.39
N PHE A 24 7.34 12.56 24.49
CA PHE A 24 7.86 13.19 25.69
C PHE A 24 8.64 12.21 26.59
N TYR A 25 8.28 10.93 26.58
CA TYR A 25 8.97 9.88 27.35
C TYR A 25 10.27 9.43 26.69
N SER A 26 10.28 9.30 25.37
CA SER A 26 11.50 9.21 24.56
C SER A 26 12.19 10.58 24.59
N ASP A 27 13.52 10.61 24.63
CA ASP A 27 14.31 11.84 24.65
C ASP A 27 13.85 12.82 23.56
N PHE A 28 12.98 13.76 23.91
CA PHE A 28 12.39 14.72 22.99
C PHE A 28 13.48 15.53 22.28
N ASP A 29 14.57 15.79 23.00
CA ASP A 29 15.77 16.43 22.48
C ASP A 29 16.38 15.63 21.32
N SER A 30 16.45 14.29 21.42
CA SER A 30 16.98 13.43 20.35
C SER A 30 16.10 13.45 19.10
N LEU A 31 14.78 13.49 19.27
CA LEU A 31 13.81 13.63 18.18
C LEU A 31 13.93 15.00 17.51
N TYR A 32 14.02 16.06 18.31
CA TYR A 32 14.18 17.43 17.82
C TYR A 32 15.49 17.60 17.03
N TYR A 33 16.62 17.13 17.58
CA TYR A 33 17.91 17.13 16.89
C TYR A 33 17.86 16.36 15.57
N SER A 34 17.18 15.21 15.54
CA SER A 34 17.02 14.41 14.32
C SER A 34 16.19 15.12 13.25
N LEU A 35 15.15 15.87 13.67
CA LEU A 35 14.33 16.68 12.77
C LEU A 35 15.07 17.92 12.27
N GLU A 36 15.91 18.54 13.09
CA GLU A 36 16.72 19.70 12.69
C GLU A 36 17.80 19.32 11.67
N GLN A 37 18.43 18.15 11.84
CA GLN A 37 19.40 17.62 10.87
C GLN A 37 18.75 17.01 9.62
N PHE A 38 17.42 16.94 9.57
CA PHE A 38 16.70 16.32 8.47
C PHE A 38 16.78 17.18 7.21
N GLN A 39 17.54 16.70 6.23
CA GLN A 39 17.71 17.39 4.96
C GLN A 39 16.46 17.21 4.09
N LEU A 40 15.65 18.27 3.98
CA LEU A 40 14.45 18.29 3.12
C LEU A 40 14.68 17.84 1.67
N PRO A 41 15.82 18.13 1.01
CA PRO A 41 16.11 17.60 -0.33
C PRO A 41 16.16 16.06 -0.39
N ASN A 42 16.73 15.42 0.63
CA ASN A 42 16.80 13.95 0.69
C ASN A 42 15.41 13.35 0.86
N PHE A 43 14.54 14.00 1.63
CA PHE A 43 13.14 13.60 1.75
C PHE A 43 12.42 13.63 0.41
N ILE A 44 12.55 14.73 -0.34
CA ILE A 44 11.94 14.86 -1.67
C ILE A 44 12.45 13.75 -2.60
N LEU A 45 13.75 13.45 -2.55
CA LEU A 45 14.36 12.39 -3.33
C LEU A 45 13.78 11.00 -2.97
N VAL A 46 13.75 10.66 -1.68
CA VAL A 46 13.18 9.39 -1.19
C VAL A 46 11.69 9.27 -1.53
N PHE A 47 10.94 10.36 -1.38
CA PHE A 47 9.53 10.43 -1.75
C PHE A 47 9.33 10.17 -3.25
N PHE A 48 10.14 10.81 -4.10
CA PHE A 48 10.11 10.62 -5.54
C PHE A 48 10.43 9.18 -5.94
N PHE A 49 11.50 8.59 -5.41
CA PHE A 49 11.83 7.18 -5.66
C PHE A 49 10.74 6.23 -5.17
N SER A 50 10.10 6.54 -4.05
CA SER A 50 8.97 5.76 -3.52
C SER A 50 7.77 5.79 -4.47
N LEU A 51 7.45 6.96 -5.03
CA LEU A 51 6.38 7.11 -6.03
C LEU A 51 6.68 6.33 -7.31
N ILE A 52 7.92 6.38 -7.81
CA ILE A 52 8.36 5.58 -8.96
C ILE A 52 8.17 4.09 -8.66
N GLY A 53 8.58 3.62 -7.48
CA GLY A 53 8.40 2.23 -7.08
C GLY A 53 6.95 1.79 -7.09
N ILE A 54 6.03 2.62 -6.59
CA ILE A 54 4.58 2.36 -6.64
C ILE A 54 4.08 2.33 -8.09
N PHE A 55 4.55 3.24 -8.94
CA PHE A 55 4.16 3.29 -10.35
C PHE A 55 4.61 2.05 -11.13
N ILE A 56 5.84 1.56 -10.91
CA ILE A 56 6.35 0.33 -11.52
C ILE A 56 5.46 -0.87 -11.11
N LYS A 57 5.10 -0.98 -9.83
CA LYS A 57 4.20 -2.03 -9.35
C LYS A 57 2.83 -1.96 -10.02
N PHE A 58 2.28 -0.77 -10.17
CA PHE A 58 1.02 -0.57 -10.90
C PHE A 58 1.13 -0.99 -12.37
N TYR A 59 2.20 -0.58 -13.05
CA TYR A 59 2.40 -0.93 -14.46
C TYR A 59 2.52 -2.45 -14.64
N ARG A 60 3.27 -3.13 -13.78
CA ARG A 60 3.36 -4.60 -13.77
C ARG A 60 1.99 -5.25 -13.57
N TRP A 61 1.20 -4.77 -12.62
CA TRP A 61 -0.17 -5.25 -12.41
C TRP A 61 -1.02 -5.11 -13.68
N HIS A 62 -1.05 -3.92 -14.28
CA HIS A 62 -1.81 -3.67 -15.49
C HIS A 62 -1.33 -4.55 -16.66
N TYR A 63 -0.02 -4.70 -16.81
CA TYR A 63 0.59 -5.57 -17.81
C TYR A 63 0.18 -7.04 -17.62
N LEU A 64 0.24 -7.57 -16.39
CA LEU A 64 -0.15 -8.95 -16.11
C LEU A 64 -1.64 -9.22 -16.39
N LEU A 65 -2.52 -8.24 -16.17
CA LEU A 65 -3.93 -8.33 -16.56
C LEU A 65 -4.07 -8.47 -18.08
N LEU A 66 -3.37 -7.62 -18.85
CA LEU A 66 -3.41 -7.65 -20.32
C LEU A 66 -2.88 -8.97 -20.87
N VAL A 67 -1.76 -9.46 -20.35
CA VAL A 67 -1.17 -10.77 -20.73
C VAL A 67 -2.12 -11.93 -20.41
N SER A 68 -2.88 -11.81 -19.31
CA SER A 68 -3.92 -12.79 -18.93
C SER A 68 -5.23 -12.63 -19.71
N LYS A 69 -5.23 -11.84 -20.79
CA LYS A 69 -6.40 -11.53 -21.65
C LYS A 69 -7.54 -10.84 -20.90
N ILE A 70 -7.25 -10.19 -19.78
CA ILE A 70 -8.21 -9.37 -19.03
C ILE A 70 -8.12 -7.95 -19.58
N LYS A 71 -9.16 -7.54 -20.32
CA LYS A 71 -9.26 -6.19 -20.88
C LYS A 71 -9.88 -5.26 -19.84
N ILE A 72 -9.06 -4.33 -19.34
CA ILE A 72 -9.48 -3.23 -18.48
C ILE A 72 -8.74 -1.98 -18.94
N ASP A 73 -9.39 -0.82 -18.91
CA ASP A 73 -8.74 0.45 -19.20
C ASP A 73 -7.78 0.84 -18.06
N PHE A 74 -6.81 1.69 -18.40
CA PHE A 74 -5.75 2.10 -17.50
C PHE A 74 -6.28 2.75 -16.21
N LYS A 75 -7.32 3.60 -16.31
CA LYS A 75 -7.88 4.34 -15.17
C LYS A 75 -8.57 3.39 -14.19
N ASN A 76 -9.39 2.48 -14.70
CA ASN A 76 -10.04 1.48 -13.85
C ASN A 76 -9.04 0.50 -13.22
N SER A 77 -8.04 0.08 -13.99
CA SER A 77 -6.91 -0.72 -13.46
C SER A 77 -6.20 0.01 -12.31
N LEU A 78 -5.99 1.32 -12.44
CA LEU A 78 -5.35 2.15 -11.41
C LEU A 78 -6.20 2.22 -10.13
N LEU A 79 -7.52 2.37 -10.25
CA LEU A 79 -8.44 2.39 -9.12
C LEU A 79 -8.46 1.04 -8.37
N VAL A 80 -8.51 -0.07 -9.11
CA VAL A 80 -8.43 -1.42 -8.54
C VAL A 80 -7.09 -1.61 -7.81
N PHE A 81 -5.97 -1.25 -8.44
CA PHE A 81 -4.65 -1.34 -7.83
C PHE A 81 -4.52 -0.49 -6.57
N GLY A 82 -4.97 0.77 -6.62
CA GLY A 82 -4.93 1.70 -5.49
C GLY A 82 -5.77 1.23 -4.29
N THR A 83 -6.94 0.65 -4.55
CA THR A 83 -7.76 0.04 -3.49
C THR A 83 -7.05 -1.16 -2.87
N GLY A 84 -6.38 -1.98 -3.69
CA GLY A 84 -5.55 -3.08 -3.22
C GLY A 84 -4.39 -2.63 -2.34
N LEU A 85 -3.72 -1.51 -2.66
CA LEU A 85 -2.65 -0.95 -1.83
C LEU A 85 -3.13 -0.58 -0.43
N ILE A 86 -4.29 0.08 -0.32
CA ILE A 86 -4.89 0.46 0.97
C ILE A 86 -5.18 -0.78 1.83
N MET A 87 -5.68 -1.85 1.20
CA MET A 87 -5.98 -3.11 1.87
C MET A 87 -4.72 -3.91 2.24
N GLY A 88 -3.54 -3.51 1.76
CA GLY A 88 -2.25 -4.12 2.10
C GLY A 88 -1.84 -3.97 3.57
N ILE A 89 -2.52 -3.12 4.35
CA ILE A 89 -2.33 -2.96 5.80
C ILE A 89 -2.71 -4.24 6.58
N THR A 90 -3.53 -5.09 5.97
CA THR A 90 -3.94 -6.38 6.57
C THR A 90 -2.74 -7.32 6.79
N PRO A 91 -2.74 -8.13 7.87
CA PRO A 91 -1.65 -9.05 8.14
C PRO A 91 -1.43 -10.02 6.96
N GLY A 92 -0.17 -10.22 6.58
CA GLY A 92 0.20 -11.04 5.41
C GLY A 92 -0.13 -10.44 4.04
N LYS A 93 -0.57 -9.17 3.98
CA LYS A 93 -1.05 -8.49 2.76
C LYS A 93 -2.19 -9.22 2.04
N TRP A 94 -2.98 -10.04 2.77
CA TRP A 94 -4.11 -10.79 2.20
C TRP A 94 -5.20 -9.88 1.62
N GLY A 95 -5.30 -8.65 2.10
CA GLY A 95 -6.22 -7.65 1.57
C GLY A 95 -5.95 -7.27 0.11
N GLU A 96 -4.78 -7.58 -0.47
CA GLU A 96 -4.57 -7.40 -1.91
C GLU A 96 -5.43 -8.35 -2.77
N VAL A 97 -5.88 -9.49 -2.22
CA VAL A 97 -6.88 -10.38 -2.85
C VAL A 97 -8.17 -9.63 -3.19
N PHE A 98 -8.45 -8.54 -2.48
CA PHE A 98 -9.59 -7.67 -2.75
C PHE A 98 -9.55 -7.05 -4.15
N LYS A 99 -8.38 -6.91 -4.80
CA LYS A 99 -8.28 -6.52 -6.22
C LYS A 99 -9.08 -7.47 -7.11
N SER A 100 -8.94 -8.78 -6.93
CA SER A 100 -9.70 -9.79 -7.68
C SER A 100 -11.19 -9.69 -7.41
N TYR A 101 -11.59 -9.44 -6.15
CA TYR A 101 -12.99 -9.20 -5.81
C TYR A 101 -13.57 -7.98 -6.53
N LEU A 102 -12.83 -6.86 -6.58
CA LEU A 102 -13.24 -5.66 -7.32
C LEU A 102 -13.36 -5.93 -8.83
N LEU A 103 -12.39 -6.66 -9.41
CA LEU A 103 -12.46 -7.07 -10.81
C LEU A 103 -13.72 -7.91 -11.11
N LYS A 104 -14.12 -8.79 -10.18
CA LYS A 104 -15.36 -9.57 -10.32
C LYS A 104 -16.61 -8.71 -10.16
N LYS A 105 -16.63 -7.84 -9.15
CA LYS A 105 -17.81 -7.05 -8.80
C LYS A 105 -18.09 -5.95 -9.82
N ASP A 106 -17.07 -5.19 -10.21
CA ASP A 106 -17.23 -3.95 -10.97
C ASP A 106 -17.02 -4.16 -12.49
N PHE A 107 -16.38 -5.27 -12.89
CA PHE A 107 -16.02 -5.55 -14.28
C PHE A 107 -16.38 -6.98 -14.75
N ASP A 108 -17.09 -7.75 -13.92
CA ASP A 108 -17.52 -9.14 -14.17
C ASP A 108 -16.39 -10.14 -14.52
N ILE A 109 -15.14 -9.82 -14.18
CA ILE A 109 -13.99 -10.70 -14.44
C ILE A 109 -13.97 -11.82 -13.41
N GLU A 110 -13.96 -13.07 -13.85
CA GLU A 110 -13.90 -14.24 -12.98
C GLU A 110 -12.71 -14.21 -12.00
N LEU A 111 -12.97 -14.53 -10.73
CA LEU A 111 -11.94 -14.63 -9.69
C LEU A 111 -10.84 -15.62 -10.08
N VAL A 112 -11.21 -16.76 -10.67
CA VAL A 112 -10.26 -17.80 -11.09
C VAL A 112 -9.23 -17.28 -12.10
N LYS A 113 -9.59 -16.28 -12.91
CA LYS A 113 -8.68 -15.68 -13.90
C LYS A 113 -7.73 -14.64 -13.28
N SER A 114 -8.17 -13.94 -12.23
CA SER A 114 -7.41 -12.83 -11.63
C SER A 114 -6.61 -13.21 -10.38
N LEU A 115 -7.04 -14.21 -9.61
CA LEU A 115 -6.33 -14.68 -8.42
C LEU A 115 -4.88 -15.15 -8.68
N PRO A 116 -4.60 -15.91 -9.76
CA PRO A 116 -3.22 -16.31 -10.09
C PRO A 116 -2.30 -15.12 -10.36
N ILE A 117 -2.85 -14.00 -10.85
CA ILE A 117 -2.09 -12.78 -11.10
C ILE A 117 -1.59 -12.19 -9.78
N ILE A 118 -2.45 -12.13 -8.76
CA ILE A 118 -2.08 -11.68 -7.41
C ILE A 118 -1.01 -12.61 -6.83
N PHE A 119 -1.17 -13.92 -7.00
CA PHE A 119 -0.16 -14.89 -6.56
C PHE A 119 1.19 -14.67 -7.27
N ALA A 120 1.19 -14.43 -8.58
CA ALA A 120 2.39 -14.12 -9.34
C ALA A 120 3.05 -12.82 -8.86
N GLU A 121 2.27 -11.78 -8.55
CA GLU A 121 2.80 -10.56 -7.94
C GLU A 121 3.50 -10.83 -6.61
N ARG A 122 2.91 -11.67 -5.76
CA ARG A 122 3.51 -12.06 -4.47
C ARG A 122 4.79 -12.85 -4.66
N MET A 123 4.78 -13.87 -5.52
CA MET A 123 5.99 -14.63 -5.81
C MET A 123 7.10 -13.74 -6.36
N SER A 124 6.77 -12.80 -7.24
CA SER A 124 7.74 -11.82 -7.72
C SER A 124 8.31 -10.96 -6.59
N GLU A 125 7.47 -10.47 -5.66
CA GLU A 125 7.95 -9.71 -4.49
C GLU A 125 8.86 -10.57 -3.58
N PHE A 126 8.48 -11.82 -3.30
CA PHE A 126 9.28 -12.74 -2.50
C PHE A 126 10.62 -13.06 -3.15
N LEU A 127 10.63 -13.36 -4.45
CA LEU A 127 11.85 -13.63 -5.20
C LEU A 127 12.77 -12.41 -5.19
N THR A 128 12.23 -11.20 -5.43
CA THR A 128 13.03 -9.97 -5.35
C THR A 128 13.67 -9.81 -3.98
N LEU A 129 12.93 -10.06 -2.89
CA LEU A 129 13.49 -9.98 -1.53
C LEU A 129 14.60 -11.01 -1.30
N ILE A 130 14.44 -12.24 -1.78
CA ILE A 130 15.46 -13.28 -1.66
C ILE A 130 16.73 -12.87 -2.43
N PHE A 131 16.59 -12.47 -3.69
CA PHE A 131 17.72 -12.08 -4.52
C PHE A 131 18.46 -10.85 -4.00
N LEU A 132 17.75 -9.91 -3.39
CA LEU A 132 18.34 -8.67 -2.88
C LEU A 132 18.96 -8.86 -1.49
N SER A 133 18.57 -9.91 -0.77
CA SER A 133 19.10 -10.27 0.54
C SER A 133 20.38 -11.11 0.48
N ILE A 134 20.73 -11.65 -0.69
CA ILE A 134 21.96 -12.43 -0.94
C ILE A 134 23.02 -11.48 -1.50
#